data_AF-A0A0W7TLT3-F1
#
_entry.id   AF-A0A0W7TLT3-F1
#
_cell.length_a   1.000
_cell.length_b   1.000
_cell.length_c   1.000
_cell.angle_alpha   90.00
_cell.angle_beta   90.00
_cell.angle_gamma   90.00
#
_symmetry.space_group_name_H-M   'P 1'
#
loop_
_entity.id
_entity.type
_entity.pdbx_description
1 polymer ?
#
loop_
_entity_poly.entity_id
_entity_poly.type
_entity_poly.pdbx_seq_one_letter_code
_entity_poly.pdbx_strand_id
1 'polypeptide(L)'
;MNHSSEFESSAIEILETLVSALGGGIAAWGMVNLLEGYENDDPELKDYGLDLLLRGSSVAALGPDMLRAGLAMPKDDSDIH
;
A
#
# COMPACT_ATOMS: atom_id res chain seq x y z
N MET A 1 -2.62 -28.05 -18.59
CA MET A 1 -2.42 -26.60 -18.42
C MET A 1 -3.15 -26.20 -17.16
N ASN A 2 -2.44 -25.74 -16.13
CA ASN A 2 -3.03 -25.33 -14.85
C ASN A 2 -3.62 -23.92 -15.02
N HIS A 3 -4.90 -23.83 -15.39
CA HIS A 3 -5.60 -22.55 -15.57
C HIS A 3 -5.71 -21.74 -14.27
N SER A 4 -5.59 -22.39 -13.10
CA SER A 4 -5.62 -21.72 -11.79
C SER A 4 -4.38 -20.87 -11.51
N SER A 5 -3.20 -21.33 -11.91
CA SER A 5 -1.93 -20.65 -11.63
C SER A 5 -1.79 -19.33 -12.41
N GLU A 6 -2.34 -19.26 -13.62
CA GLU A 6 -2.36 -18.03 -14.42
C GLU A 6 -3.34 -17.00 -13.85
N PHE A 7 -4.53 -17.44 -13.41
CA PHE A 7 -5.51 -16.56 -12.78
C PHE A 7 -4.99 -15.96 -11.46
N GLU A 8 -4.38 -16.77 -10.61
CA GLU A 8 -3.79 -16.32 -9.34
C GLU A 8 -2.69 -15.28 -9.56
N SER A 9 -1.84 -15.47 -10.57
CA SER A 9 -0.77 -14.53 -10.91
C SER A 9 -1.32 -13.18 -11.36
N SER A 10 -2.33 -13.17 -12.25
CA SER A 10 -2.96 -11.92 -12.69
C SER A 10 -3.73 -11.20 -11.58
N ALA A 11 -4.38 -11.95 -10.67
CA ALA A 11 -5.07 -11.35 -9.53
C ALA A 11 -4.09 -10.64 -8.57
N ILE A 12 -2.92 -11.23 -8.34
CA ILE A 12 -1.85 -10.64 -7.52
C ILE A 12 -1.33 -9.35 -8.16
N GLU A 13 -1.04 -9.35 -9.46
CA GLU A 13 -0.54 -8.16 -10.18
C GLU A 13 -1.52 -6.97 -10.12
N ILE A 14 -2.83 -7.24 -10.25
CA ILE A 14 -3.86 -6.20 -10.12
C ILE A 14 -3.88 -5.65 -8.70
N LEU A 15 -3.81 -6.52 -7.68
CA LEU A 15 -3.83 -6.09 -6.29
C LEU A 15 -2.56 -5.30 -5.91
N GLU A 16 -1.39 -5.71 -6.38
CA GLU A 16 -0.12 -4.96 -6.25
C GLU A 16 -0.26 -3.54 -6.84
N THR A 17 -0.84 -3.44 -8.03
CA THR A 17 -1.10 -2.15 -8.69
C THR A 17 -2.06 -1.27 -7.88
N LEU A 18 -3.14 -1.85 -7.36
CA LEU A 18 -4.12 -1.12 -6.53
C LEU A 18 -3.51 -0.64 -5.22
N VAL A 19 -2.74 -1.48 -4.53
CA VAL A 19 -2.07 -1.12 -3.28
C VAL A 19 -1.08 0.03 -3.51
N SER A 20 -0.28 -0.06 -4.58
CA SER A 20 0.67 0.99 -4.94
C SER A 20 -0.05 2.31 -5.28
N ALA A 21 -1.13 2.24 -6.07
CA ALA A 21 -1.91 3.42 -6.46
C ALA A 21 -2.62 4.09 -5.27
N LEU A 22 -3.20 3.30 -4.36
CA LEU A 22 -3.86 3.81 -3.17
C LEU A 22 -2.86 4.42 -2.19
N GLY A 23 -1.72 3.76 -1.96
CA GLY A 23 -0.62 4.31 -1.16
C GLY A 23 -0.11 5.64 -1.74
N GLY A 24 0.11 5.69 -3.06
CA GLY A 24 0.55 6.89 -3.77
C GLY A 24 -0.48 8.02 -3.70
N GLY A 25 -1.77 7.72 -3.84
CA GLY A 25 -2.85 8.69 -3.72
C GLY A 25 -2.94 9.30 -2.32
N ILE A 26 -2.80 8.47 -1.28
CA ILE A 26 -2.74 8.92 0.12
C ILE A 26 -1.51 9.80 0.34
N ALA A 27 -0.35 9.43 -0.21
CA ALA A 27 0.88 10.21 -0.11
C ALA A 27 0.72 11.60 -0.76
N ALA A 28 0.14 11.64 -1.96
CA ALA A 28 -0.16 12.88 -2.66
C ALA A 28 -1.14 13.76 -1.88
N TRP A 29 -2.19 13.18 -1.29
CA TRP A 29 -3.14 13.91 -0.44
C TRP A 29 -2.46 14.48 0.80
N GLY A 30 -1.55 13.74 1.42
CA GLY A 30 -0.75 14.22 2.54
C GLY A 30 0.11 15.41 2.16
N MET A 31 0.73 15.37 0.98
CA MET A 31 1.51 16.49 0.45
C MET A 31 0.67 17.74 0.21
N VAL A 32 -0.56 17.59 -0.30
CA VAL A 32 -1.49 18.73 -0.47
C VAL A 32 -1.82 19.38 0.87
N ASN A 33 -2.20 18.61 1.89
CA ASN A 33 -2.47 19.15 3.23
C ASN A 33 -1.22 19.79 3.85
N LEU A 34 -0.03 19.23 3.59
CA LEU A 34 1.23 19.79 4.06
C LEU A 34 1.46 21.17 3.47
N LEU A 35 1.26 21.31 2.15
CA LEU A 35 1.41 22.58 1.44
C LEU A 35 0.35 23.59 1.87
N GLU A 36 -0.90 23.17 2.05
CA GLU A 36 -1.98 24.02 2.58
C GLU A 36 -1.69 24.48 4.01
N GLY A 37 -1.10 23.61 4.84
CA GLY A 37 -0.66 23.97 6.18
C GLY A 37 0.55 24.91 6.20
N TYR A 38 1.47 24.82 5.23
CA TYR A 38 2.54 25.82 5.07
C TYR A 38 2.02 27.16 4.55
N GLU A 39 1.00 27.17 3.70
CA GLU A 39 0.38 28.38 3.18
C GLU A 39 -0.44 29.11 4.24
N ASN A 40 -1.25 28.37 5.00
CA ASN A 40 -2.12 28.93 6.04
C ASN A 40 -1.44 29.04 7.43
N ASP A 41 -0.17 28.63 7.55
CA ASP A 41 0.57 28.45 8.81
C ASP A 41 -0.23 27.69 9.88
N ASP A 42 -0.95 26.65 9.43
CA ASP A 42 -1.77 25.81 10.27
C ASP A 42 -0.97 24.57 10.70
N PRO A 43 -0.62 24.45 11.99
CA PRO A 43 0.11 23.29 12.50
C PRO A 43 -0.68 21.98 12.37
N GLU A 44 -2.02 22.00 12.43
CA GLU A 44 -2.82 20.78 12.31
C GLU A 44 -2.72 20.18 10.90
N LEU A 45 -2.77 21.03 9.87
CA LEU A 45 -2.63 20.59 8.48
C LEU A 45 -1.21 20.11 8.16
N LYS A 46 -0.19 20.69 8.79
CA LYS A 46 1.21 20.25 8.65
C LYS A 46 1.41 18.86 9.25
N ASP A 47 0.92 18.64 10.47
CA ASP A 47 1.07 17.35 11.14
C ASP A 47 0.24 16.26 10.44
N TYR A 48 -1.01 16.57 10.10
CA TYR A 48 -1.87 15.63 9.37
C TYR A 48 -1.33 15.31 7.97
N GLY A 49 -0.82 16.32 7.26
CA GLY A 49 -0.21 16.13 5.94
C GLY A 49 1.03 15.24 5.99
N LEU A 50 1.89 15.42 7.00
CA LEU A 50 3.09 14.61 7.18
C LEU A 50 2.74 13.16 7.53
N ASP A 51 1.79 12.96 8.44
CA ASP A 51 1.33 11.63 8.81
C ASP A 51 0.78 10.85 7.62
N LEU A 52 -0.02 11.52 6.79
CA LEU A 52 -0.62 10.90 5.62
C LEU A 52 0.41 10.65 4.51
N LEU A 53 1.33 11.59 4.31
CA LEU A 53 2.47 11.42 3.39
C LEU A 53 3.30 10.19 3.78
N LEU A 54 3.62 10.06 5.06
CA LEU A 54 4.44 8.96 5.57
C LEU A 54 3.71 7.62 5.46
N ARG A 55 2.45 7.56 5.88
CA ARG A 55 1.64 6.33 5.80
C ARG A 55 1.43 5.91 4.34
N GLY A 56 1.07 6.85 3.48
CA GLY A 56 0.85 6.59 2.05
C GLY A 56 2.12 6.13 1.34
N SER A 57 3.25 6.81 1.56
CA SER A 57 4.53 6.44 0.94
C SER A 57 5.02 5.06 1.39
N SER A 58 4.82 4.72 2.67
CA SER A 58 5.17 3.40 3.19
C SER A 58 4.35 2.29 2.53
N VAL A 59 3.04 2.50 2.36
CA VAL A 59 2.15 1.54 1.66
C VAL A 59 2.51 1.43 0.19
N ALA A 60 2.81 2.54 -0.49
CA ALA A 60 3.18 2.53 -1.89
C ALA A 60 4.52 1.81 -2.15
N ALA A 61 5.49 1.98 -1.24
CA ALA A 61 6.84 1.44 -1.38
C ALA A 61 6.96 -0.03 -0.99
N LEU A 62 6.26 -0.47 0.07
CA LEU A 62 6.44 -1.81 0.65
C LEU A 62 5.21 -2.70 0.52
N GLY A 63 4.03 -2.13 0.27
CA GLY A 63 2.77 -2.85 0.20
C GLY A 63 2.73 -3.96 -0.86
N PRO A 64 3.16 -3.71 -2.11
CA PRO A 64 3.19 -4.74 -3.15
C PRO A 64 4.06 -5.95 -2.77
N ASP A 65 5.26 -5.71 -2.23
CA ASP A 65 6.19 -6.77 -1.84
C ASP A 65 5.68 -7.58 -0.65
N MET A 66 5.11 -6.92 0.37
CA MET A 66 4.53 -7.58 1.54
C MET A 66 3.32 -8.43 1.18
N LEU A 67 2.47 -7.94 0.27
CA LEU A 67 1.33 -8.68 -0.26
C LEU A 67 1.80 -9.97 -0.94
N ARG A 68 2.77 -9.86 -1.84
CA ARG A 68 3.30 -11.00 -2.59
C ARG A 68 3.97 -12.02 -1.67
N ALA A 69 4.78 -11.55 -0.72
CA ALA A 69 5.43 -12.41 0.26
C ALA A 69 4.42 -13.16 1.14
N GLY A 70 3.38 -12.48 1.60
CA GLY A 70 2.31 -13.10 2.41
C GLY A 70 1.52 -14.17 1.63
N LEU A 71 1.28 -13.95 0.33
CA LEU A 71 0.59 -14.90 -0.53
C LEU A 71 1.47 -16.09 -0.95
N ALA A 72 2.80 -15.92 -0.96
CA ALA A 72 3.76 -16.98 -1.28
C ALA A 72 4.17 -17.84 -0.06
N MET A 73 3.67 -17.53 1.14
CA MET A 73 4.04 -18.24 2.36
C MET A 73 3.56 -19.71 2.30
N PRO A 74 4.46 -20.71 2.49
CA PRO A 74 4.06 -22.10 2.60
C PRO A 74 3.06 -22.25 3.75
N LYS A 75 1.92 -22.90 3.51
CA LYS A 75 1.00 -23.24 4.60
C LYS A 75 1.64 -24.35 5.43
N ASP A 76 1.68 -24.15 6.74
CA ASP A 76 2.13 -25.17 7.68
C ASP A 76 1.03 -26.23 7.79
N ASP A 77 1.23 -27.35 7.10
CA ASP A 77 0.29 -28.48 7.09
C ASP A 77 0.48 -29.41 8.31
N SER A 78 1.18 -28.97 9.37
CA SER A 78 1.46 -29.80 10.56
C SER A 78 0.24 -30.04 11.48
N ASP A 79 -0.84 -29.28 11.31
CA ASP A 79 -2.04 -29.33 12.17
C ASP A 79 -3.17 -30.21 11.61
N ILE A 80 -2.93 -30.93 10.50
CA ILE A 80 -3.87 -31.91 9.93
C ILE A 80 -3.45 -33.36 10.27
N HIS A 81 -3.54 -33.73 11.55
CA HIS A 81 -3.50 -35.13 12.01
C HIS A 81 -4.58 -35.43 13.04
#